data_AF-A0A7Y2N0J2-F1
#
_entry.id   AF-A0A7Y2N0J2-F1
#
_cell.length_a   1.000
_cell.length_b   1.000
_cell.length_c   1.000
_cell.angle_alpha   90.00
_cell.angle_beta   90.00
_cell.angle_gamma   90.00
#
_symmetry.space_group_name_H-M   'P 1'
#
loop_
_entity.id
_entity.type
_entity.pdbx_description
1 polymer ?
#
loop_
_entity_poly.entity_id
_entity_poly.type
_entity_poly.pdbx_seq_one_letter_code
_entity_poly.pdbx_strand_id
1 'polypeptide(L)'
;MSVRRRNSVARGFSLVEVLMAIFILGIGVISIAALFPAGIAQQRQSVDDIMGPIVAENAIAVLRSKLDQGDFGTFEDFGTNDPRRFTVLGDWGWLRPGFSFDTPRIDIFSADATATEFPAGVGTPSLNGLPWNRLRYGDVTPEFVVTQQERSYPMASAARPQYVWECMFRRFQGRVLVAIFVYRATAPGGENASYAVQPDPSNDFPPLPVAVELGDAAGWDAWGADDVEGTADDALVEGTSTWGGYDVEQRNLAWQESGQWILDQNNNVHRVLSTYRDVDDNRAVELVRPVPVMAPLAAFSSAAPGDGIHNIVSDIWYLPLVTRDSANEFRLTPVYVTVKEL
;
A
#
# COMPACT_ATOMS: atom_id res chain seq x y z
N MET A 1 2.90 14.56 89.17
CA MET A 1 3.19 14.77 87.74
C MET A 1 1.87 14.84 86.99
N SER A 2 1.45 16.02 86.57
CA SER A 2 0.14 16.28 85.93
C SER A 2 0.33 16.46 84.43
N VAL A 3 -0.20 15.52 83.64
CA VAL A 3 -0.13 15.53 82.17
C VAL A 3 -1.33 16.31 81.64
N ARG A 4 -1.05 17.52 81.12
CA ARG A 4 -2.06 18.42 80.53
C ARG A 4 -2.38 17.95 79.10
N ARG A 5 -3.48 17.21 78.91
CA ARG A 5 -4.01 16.90 77.56
C ARG A 5 -4.51 18.18 76.90
N ARG A 6 -3.85 18.63 75.83
CA ARG A 6 -4.37 19.67 74.94
C ARG A 6 -5.44 19.03 74.07
N ASN A 7 -6.70 19.45 74.22
CA ASN A 7 -7.76 19.14 73.27
C ASN A 7 -7.45 19.88 71.96
N SER A 8 -6.91 19.15 70.98
CA SER A 8 -6.85 19.63 69.61
C SER A 8 -8.28 19.71 69.08
N VAL A 9 -8.79 20.92 68.90
CA VAL A 9 -10.07 21.15 68.22
C VAL A 9 -9.88 20.68 66.78
N ALA A 10 -10.50 19.55 66.43
CA ALA A 10 -10.54 19.07 65.05
C ALA A 10 -11.33 20.09 64.23
N ARG A 11 -10.64 20.86 63.38
CA ARG A 11 -11.28 21.77 62.43
C ARG A 11 -11.84 20.91 61.29
N GLY A 12 -13.15 20.96 61.07
CA GLY A 12 -13.77 20.30 59.92
C GLY A 12 -13.39 20.99 58.61
N PHE A 13 -13.34 20.21 57.53
CA PHE A 13 -13.10 20.71 56.16
C PHE A 13 -14.21 21.67 55.73
N SER A 14 -13.86 22.79 55.10
CA SER A 14 -14.87 23.72 54.58
C SER A 14 -15.50 23.16 53.31
N LEU A 15 -16.77 23.50 53.05
CA LEU A 15 -17.47 23.12 51.82
C LEU A 15 -16.72 23.59 50.56
N VAL A 16 -16.08 24.76 50.62
CA VAL A 16 -15.26 25.31 49.53
C VAL A 16 -14.02 24.42 49.28
N GLU A 17 -13.40 23.90 50.33
CA GLU A 17 -12.23 23.02 50.21
C GLU A 17 -12.58 21.68 49.56
N VAL A 18 -13.75 21.13 49.92
CA VAL A 18 -14.26 19.89 49.29
C VAL A 18 -14.61 20.14 47.81
N LEU A 19 -15.28 21.25 47.50
CA LEU A 19 -15.59 21.61 46.11
C LEU A 19 -14.34 21.85 45.27
N MET A 20 -13.32 22.52 45.83
CA MET A 20 -12.04 22.73 45.14
C MET A 20 -11.33 21.40 44.90
N ALA A 21 -11.34 20.49 45.88
CA ALA A 21 -10.75 19.16 45.73
C ALA A 21 -11.44 18.34 44.63
N ILE A 22 -12.78 18.35 44.58
CA ILE A 22 -13.55 17.66 43.54
C ILE A 22 -13.30 18.29 42.16
N PHE A 23 -13.19 19.62 42.09
CA PHE A 23 -12.90 20.32 40.83
C PHE A 23 -11.53 19.93 40.26
N ILE A 24 -10.49 19.95 41.10
CA ILE A 24 -9.12 19.54 40.70
C ILE A 24 -9.10 18.06 40.30
N LEU A 25 -9.78 17.19 41.06
CA LEU A 25 -9.91 15.77 40.72
C LEU A 25 -10.62 15.57 39.37
N GLY A 26 -11.70 16.31 39.13
CA GLY A 26 -12.45 16.25 37.88
C GLY A 26 -11.60 16.63 36.67
N ILE A 27 -10.84 17.72 36.75
CA ILE A 27 -9.89 18.11 35.70
C ILE A 27 -8.83 17.01 35.51
N GLY A 28 -8.26 16.48 36.59
CA GLY A 28 -7.25 15.42 36.52
C GLY A 28 -7.74 14.16 35.80
N VAL A 29 -8.96 13.70 36.10
CA VAL A 29 -9.55 12.52 35.46
C VAL A 29 -9.83 12.77 33.97
N ILE A 30 -10.34 13.96 33.61
CA ILE A 30 -10.58 14.32 32.20
C ILE A 30 -9.27 14.39 31.42
N SER A 31 -8.22 14.98 32.01
CA SER A 31 -6.90 15.06 31.37
C SER A 31 -6.29 13.68 31.11
N ILE A 32 -6.40 12.74 32.06
CA ILE A 32 -5.90 11.37 31.86
C ILE A 32 -6.75 10.63 30.81
N ALA A 33 -8.07 10.78 30.85
CA ALA A 33 -8.96 10.16 29.88
C ALA A 33 -8.68 10.61 28.44
N ALA A 34 -8.29 11.88 28.26
CA ALA A 34 -7.93 12.43 26.96
C ALA A 34 -6.62 11.84 26.37
N LEU A 35 -5.72 11.30 27.19
CA LEU A 35 -4.46 10.70 26.73
C LEU A 35 -4.63 9.26 26.23
N PHE A 36 -5.67 8.55 26.67
CA PHE A 36 -5.84 7.15 26.30
C PHE A 36 -6.03 6.90 24.80
N PRO A 37 -6.86 7.67 24.07
CA PRO A 37 -7.02 7.45 22.63
C PRO A 37 -5.70 7.62 21.86
N ALA A 38 -4.93 8.66 22.20
CA ALA A 38 -3.63 8.92 21.58
C ALA A 38 -2.64 7.77 21.87
N GLY A 39 -2.59 7.30 23.13
CA GLY A 39 -1.75 6.16 23.52
C GLY A 39 -2.10 4.87 22.77
N ILE A 40 -3.39 4.58 22.57
CA ILE A 40 -3.84 3.40 21.81
C ILE A 40 -3.46 3.52 20.33
N ALA A 41 -3.63 4.69 19.72
CA ALA A 41 -3.26 4.92 18.32
C ALA A 41 -1.74 4.75 18.11
N GLN A 42 -0.93 5.35 18.99
CA GLN A 42 0.53 5.23 18.95
C GLN A 42 1.00 3.79 19.19
N GLN A 43 0.37 3.07 20.12
CA GLN A 43 0.69 1.66 20.37
C GLN A 43 0.36 0.80 19.14
N ARG A 44 -0.79 1.01 18.49
CA ARG A 44 -1.15 0.29 17.26
C ARG A 44 -0.16 0.56 16.14
N GLN A 45 0.20 1.82 15.92
CA GLN A 45 1.21 2.19 14.93
C GLN A 45 2.56 1.54 15.24
N SER A 46 2.98 1.53 16.51
CA SER A 46 4.24 0.88 16.92
C SER A 46 4.22 -0.63 16.66
N VAL A 47 3.07 -1.29 16.88
CA VAL A 47 2.90 -2.72 16.56
C VAL A 47 2.95 -2.93 15.05
N ASP A 48 2.27 -2.09 14.28
CA ASP A 48 2.24 -2.15 12.81
C ASP A 48 3.65 -1.93 12.21
N ASP A 49 4.41 -0.95 12.72
CA ASP A 49 5.77 -0.65 12.28
C ASP A 49 6.76 -1.82 12.58
N ILE A 50 6.50 -2.62 13.63
CA ILE A 50 7.29 -3.82 13.95
C ILE A 50 6.84 -5.03 13.11
N MET A 51 5.53 -5.25 13.02
CA MET A 51 4.97 -6.44 12.37
C MET A 51 5.05 -6.37 10.85
N GLY A 52 4.88 -5.19 10.25
CA GLY A 52 4.89 -4.98 8.81
C GLY A 52 6.11 -5.60 8.11
N PRO A 53 7.35 -5.24 8.50
CA PRO A 53 8.55 -5.85 7.96
C PRO A 53 8.64 -7.36 8.15
N ILE A 54 8.20 -7.89 9.31
CA ILE A 54 8.23 -9.34 9.59
C ILE A 54 7.29 -10.09 8.63
N VAL A 55 6.08 -9.57 8.41
CA VAL A 55 5.10 -10.15 7.48
C VAL A 55 5.64 -10.09 6.05
N ALA A 56 6.27 -8.98 5.66
CA ALA A 56 6.83 -8.82 4.31
C ALA A 56 8.00 -9.80 4.04
N GLU A 57 8.93 -9.96 4.99
CA GLU A 57 10.03 -10.94 4.85
C GLU A 57 9.50 -12.38 4.79
N ASN A 58 8.44 -12.67 5.56
CA ASN A 58 7.77 -13.97 5.49
C ASN A 58 7.08 -14.20 4.14
N ALA A 59 6.42 -13.19 3.58
CA ALA A 59 5.82 -13.24 2.24
C ALA A 59 6.88 -13.49 1.14
N ILE A 60 8.01 -12.78 1.20
CA ILE A 60 9.14 -13.00 0.28
C ILE A 60 9.69 -14.43 0.40
N ALA A 61 9.82 -14.96 1.62
CA ALA A 61 10.26 -16.34 1.81
C ALA A 61 9.29 -17.35 1.20
N VAL A 62 7.97 -17.12 1.31
CA VAL A 62 6.95 -17.95 0.64
C VAL A 62 7.13 -17.89 -0.88
N LEU A 63 7.28 -16.70 -1.47
CA LEU A 63 7.47 -16.54 -2.90
C LEU A 63 8.75 -17.22 -3.40
N ARG A 64 9.88 -17.00 -2.72
CA ARG A 64 11.18 -17.63 -3.02
C ARG A 64 11.19 -19.14 -2.90
N SER A 65 10.31 -19.71 -2.07
CA SER A 65 10.18 -21.17 -1.97
C SER A 65 9.50 -21.80 -3.18
N LYS A 66 8.80 -20.98 -3.99
CA LYS A 66 8.01 -21.44 -5.15
C LYS A 66 8.59 -20.95 -6.47
N LEU A 67 9.16 -19.76 -6.50
CA LEU A 67 9.56 -19.06 -7.72
C LEU A 67 11.08 -18.83 -7.74
N ASP A 68 11.64 -18.92 -8.94
CA ASP A 68 12.99 -18.50 -9.30
C ASP A 68 12.91 -17.32 -10.29
N GLN A 69 13.91 -16.45 -10.33
CA GLN A 69 14.03 -15.42 -11.35
C GLN A 69 13.97 -16.00 -12.77
N GLY A 70 14.51 -17.22 -12.96
CA GLY A 70 14.48 -17.94 -14.23
C GLY A 70 13.09 -18.37 -14.70
N ASP A 71 12.06 -18.25 -13.86
CA ASP A 71 10.68 -18.60 -14.22
C ASP A 71 9.99 -17.48 -15.01
N PHE A 72 10.53 -16.26 -14.93
CA PHE A 72 9.98 -15.08 -15.58
C PHE A 72 10.57 -14.90 -16.97
N GLY A 73 9.68 -14.61 -17.92
CA GLY A 73 10.03 -14.33 -19.31
C GLY A 73 10.11 -12.84 -19.59
N THR A 74 10.02 -12.55 -20.88
CA THR A 74 10.01 -11.21 -21.45
C THR A 74 8.74 -11.02 -22.31
N PHE A 75 8.36 -9.80 -22.65
CA PHE A 75 7.18 -9.57 -23.51
C PHE A 75 7.43 -10.06 -24.95
N GLU A 76 8.68 -9.99 -25.38
CA GLU A 76 9.17 -10.41 -26.69
C GLU A 76 8.94 -11.91 -26.90
N ASP A 77 9.02 -12.71 -25.83
CA ASP A 77 8.67 -14.13 -25.86
C ASP A 77 7.21 -14.35 -26.27
N PHE A 78 6.33 -13.37 -26.11
CA PHE A 78 4.92 -13.42 -26.51
C PHE A 78 4.66 -12.69 -27.82
N GLY A 79 5.70 -12.31 -28.57
CA GLY A 79 5.57 -11.59 -29.84
C GLY A 79 4.95 -10.20 -29.69
N THR A 80 4.99 -9.63 -28.48
CA THR A 80 4.54 -8.27 -28.22
C THR A 80 5.72 -7.39 -27.84
N ASN A 81 5.75 -6.19 -28.41
CA ASN A 81 6.57 -5.10 -27.94
C ASN A 81 5.64 -4.08 -27.30
N ASP A 82 4.75 -4.51 -26.42
CA ASP A 82 3.91 -3.62 -25.60
C ASP A 82 4.59 -3.39 -24.24
N PRO A 83 5.69 -2.62 -24.17
CA PRO A 83 6.08 -2.05 -22.92
C PRO A 83 5.08 -0.93 -22.73
N ARG A 84 3.96 -1.19 -22.04
CA ARG A 84 3.03 -0.14 -21.60
C ARG A 84 3.78 1.05 -20.97
N ARG A 85 5.07 0.90 -20.60
CA ARG A 85 6.05 1.96 -20.33
C ARG A 85 7.44 1.56 -20.84
N PHE A 86 8.16 2.49 -21.49
CA PHE A 86 9.50 2.29 -22.06
C PHE A 86 10.52 1.72 -21.06
N THR A 87 10.68 0.40 -21.05
CA THR A 87 11.74 -0.32 -20.33
C THR A 87 12.88 -0.68 -21.28
N VAL A 88 14.01 -1.13 -20.72
CA VAL A 88 15.05 -1.78 -21.54
C VAL A 88 14.43 -3.02 -22.19
N LEU A 89 14.87 -3.36 -23.40
CA LEU A 89 14.41 -4.59 -24.08
C LEU A 89 14.53 -5.80 -23.14
N GLY A 90 13.46 -6.59 -23.02
CA GLY A 90 13.37 -7.72 -22.10
C GLY A 90 12.94 -7.39 -20.67
N ASP A 91 12.85 -6.12 -20.27
CA ASP A 91 12.31 -5.69 -18.97
C ASP A 91 10.84 -5.29 -19.10
N TRP A 92 10.12 -5.24 -17.99
CA TRP A 92 8.71 -4.82 -17.94
C TRP A 92 8.40 -4.11 -16.62
N GLY A 93 7.41 -3.21 -16.65
CA GLY A 93 7.00 -2.40 -15.50
C GLY A 93 6.37 -3.21 -14.36
N TRP A 94 5.82 -2.55 -13.35
CA TRP A 94 5.11 -3.28 -12.30
C TRP A 94 3.82 -3.90 -12.85
N LEU A 95 3.66 -5.20 -12.67
CA LEU A 95 2.50 -5.98 -13.08
C LEU A 95 1.96 -6.75 -11.87
N ARG A 96 0.63 -6.92 -11.82
CA ARG A 96 -0.03 -7.70 -10.78
C ARG A 96 -0.14 -9.16 -11.21
N PRO A 97 -0.03 -10.11 -10.26
CA PRO A 97 -0.35 -11.50 -10.55
C PRO A 97 -1.86 -11.66 -10.80
N GLY A 98 -2.24 -12.83 -11.32
CA GLY A 98 -3.64 -13.18 -11.51
C GLY A 98 -4.32 -13.55 -10.19
N PHE A 99 -5.63 -13.35 -10.12
CA PHE A 99 -6.49 -13.78 -9.01
C PHE A 99 -7.48 -14.82 -9.49
N SER A 100 -7.66 -15.89 -8.72
CA SER A 100 -8.79 -16.82 -8.86
C SER A 100 -9.74 -16.60 -7.68
N PHE A 101 -10.99 -16.23 -7.99
CA PHE A 101 -12.00 -15.92 -6.97
C PHE A 101 -12.80 -17.16 -6.53
N ASP A 102 -12.91 -18.18 -7.38
CA ASP A 102 -13.59 -19.45 -7.05
C ASP A 102 -12.87 -20.20 -5.91
N THR A 103 -11.54 -20.14 -5.94
CA THR A 103 -10.67 -20.62 -4.85
C THR A 103 -9.73 -19.48 -4.47
N PRO A 104 -10.05 -18.65 -3.46
CA PRO A 104 -9.33 -17.42 -3.15
C PRO A 104 -7.81 -17.62 -3.06
N ARG A 105 -7.12 -17.32 -4.16
CA ARG A 105 -5.69 -17.56 -4.34
C ARG A 105 -5.13 -16.61 -5.39
N ILE A 106 -3.83 -16.36 -5.27
CA ILE A 106 -3.06 -15.68 -6.30
C ILE A 106 -2.49 -16.76 -7.22
N ASP A 107 -2.65 -16.59 -8.53
CA ASP A 107 -1.97 -17.36 -9.56
C ASP A 107 -1.01 -16.43 -10.31
N ILE A 108 0.28 -16.63 -10.07
CA ILE A 108 1.35 -15.71 -10.46
C ILE A 108 1.35 -15.46 -11.97
N PHE A 109 1.24 -16.51 -12.79
CA PHE A 109 1.29 -16.40 -14.25
C PHE A 109 -0.08 -16.48 -14.92
N SER A 110 -1.16 -16.55 -14.13
CA SER A 110 -2.53 -16.55 -14.62
C SER A 110 -2.86 -17.75 -15.52
N ALA A 111 -2.43 -18.94 -15.12
CA ALA A 111 -2.81 -20.19 -15.79
C ALA A 111 -4.32 -20.44 -15.70
N ASP A 112 -4.90 -20.23 -14.51
CA ASP A 112 -6.32 -20.45 -14.18
C ASP A 112 -6.96 -19.23 -13.48
N ALA A 113 -6.38 -18.04 -13.67
CA ALA A 113 -6.87 -16.82 -13.02
C ALA A 113 -8.13 -16.26 -13.71
N THR A 114 -9.05 -15.78 -12.89
CA THR A 114 -10.29 -15.11 -13.31
C THR A 114 -10.10 -13.60 -13.53
N ALA A 115 -9.12 -12.98 -12.86
CA ALA A 115 -8.75 -11.60 -13.11
C ALA A 115 -7.24 -11.47 -13.29
N THR A 116 -6.80 -10.78 -14.34
CA THR A 116 -5.40 -10.78 -14.79
C THR A 116 -4.99 -9.42 -15.36
N GLU A 117 -3.69 -9.11 -15.35
CA GLU A 117 -3.19 -7.79 -15.80
C GLU A 117 -3.57 -7.48 -17.27
N PHE A 118 -3.77 -8.52 -18.07
CA PHE A 118 -4.19 -8.48 -19.45
C PHE A 118 -5.39 -9.42 -19.68
N PRO A 119 -6.61 -9.06 -19.26
CA PRO A 119 -7.75 -9.98 -19.32
C PRO A 119 -8.16 -10.32 -20.77
N ALA A 120 -7.90 -9.42 -21.71
CA ALA A 120 -8.11 -9.66 -23.14
C ALA A 120 -6.95 -10.41 -23.83
N GLY A 121 -5.87 -10.69 -23.08
CA GLY A 121 -4.64 -11.22 -23.65
C GLY A 121 -3.79 -10.19 -24.39
N VAL A 122 -2.48 -10.39 -24.40
CA VAL A 122 -1.54 -9.61 -25.23
C VAL A 122 -0.59 -10.55 -25.97
N GLY A 123 -0.33 -10.28 -27.24
CA GLY A 123 0.62 -11.04 -28.05
C GLY A 123 0.12 -12.40 -28.55
N THR A 124 1.02 -13.19 -29.11
CA THR A 124 0.79 -14.54 -29.63
C THR A 124 1.96 -15.48 -29.28
N PRO A 125 1.76 -16.53 -28.45
CA PRO A 125 0.51 -16.91 -27.78
C PRO A 125 0.06 -15.82 -26.80
N SER A 126 -1.24 -15.84 -26.46
CA SER A 126 -1.84 -14.83 -25.60
C SER A 126 -1.23 -14.85 -24.19
N LEU A 127 -0.72 -13.71 -23.74
CA LEU A 127 -0.29 -13.46 -22.37
C LEU A 127 -1.43 -12.80 -21.59
N ASN A 128 -1.93 -13.46 -20.54
CA ASN A 128 -3.00 -12.89 -19.71
C ASN A 128 -2.47 -12.23 -18.42
N GLY A 129 -1.32 -12.65 -17.91
CA GLY A 129 -0.74 -12.17 -16.65
C GLY A 129 0.73 -11.76 -16.78
N LEU A 130 1.55 -12.24 -15.85
CA LEU A 130 2.99 -11.99 -15.87
C LEU A 130 3.68 -12.79 -17.00
N PRO A 131 4.65 -12.22 -17.73
CA PRO A 131 5.44 -12.97 -18.69
C PRO A 131 6.18 -14.13 -18.02
N TRP A 132 6.00 -15.36 -18.50
CA TRP A 132 6.73 -16.55 -18.04
C TRP A 132 7.78 -17.00 -19.06
N ASN A 133 8.77 -17.76 -18.59
CA ASN A 133 9.85 -18.25 -19.42
C ASN A 133 9.38 -19.40 -20.34
N ARG A 134 9.02 -19.06 -21.59
CA ARG A 134 8.60 -20.05 -22.60
C ARG A 134 9.69 -21.04 -23.00
N LEU A 135 10.98 -20.71 -22.84
CA LEU A 135 12.06 -21.68 -23.08
C LEU A 135 12.05 -22.79 -22.01
N ARG A 136 11.64 -22.46 -20.79
CA ARG A 136 11.55 -23.41 -19.66
C ARG A 136 10.25 -24.21 -19.68
N TYR A 137 9.13 -23.56 -19.95
CA TYR A 137 7.79 -24.16 -19.81
C TYR A 137 7.08 -24.48 -21.13
N GLY A 138 7.65 -24.06 -22.27
CA GLY A 138 7.00 -24.16 -23.57
C GLY A 138 5.79 -23.22 -23.68
N ASP A 139 4.76 -23.69 -24.37
CA ASP A 139 3.51 -22.95 -24.63
C ASP A 139 2.46 -23.15 -23.53
N VAL A 140 2.83 -23.82 -22.45
CA VAL A 140 1.95 -24.07 -21.30
C VAL A 140 2.27 -23.02 -20.23
N THR A 141 1.26 -22.25 -19.83
CA THR A 141 1.37 -21.31 -18.71
C THR A 141 1.63 -22.10 -17.42
N PRO A 142 2.72 -21.85 -16.70
CA PRO A 142 3.00 -22.57 -15.47
C PRO A 142 2.06 -22.13 -14.34
N GLU A 143 1.55 -23.10 -13.58
CA GLU A 143 0.68 -22.84 -12.43
C GLU A 143 1.53 -22.65 -11.17
N PHE A 144 1.61 -21.41 -10.69
CA PHE A 144 2.25 -21.07 -9.42
C PHE A 144 1.25 -20.36 -8.53
N VAL A 145 0.76 -21.08 -7.52
CA VAL A 145 -0.36 -20.64 -6.69
C VAL A 145 0.10 -20.26 -5.29
N VAL A 146 -0.38 -19.12 -4.80
CA VAL A 146 -0.29 -18.70 -3.39
C VAL A 146 -1.70 -18.67 -2.80
N THR A 147 -1.94 -19.54 -1.82
CA THR A 147 -3.24 -19.70 -1.17
C THR A 147 -3.55 -18.54 -0.21
N GLN A 148 -4.84 -18.34 0.12
CA GLN A 148 -5.23 -17.35 1.13
C GLN A 148 -4.53 -17.56 2.49
N GLN A 149 -4.26 -18.81 2.86
CA GLN A 149 -3.58 -19.13 4.12
C GLN A 149 -2.12 -18.67 4.12
N GLU A 150 -1.42 -18.82 3.00
CA GLU A 150 -0.04 -18.36 2.82
C GLU A 150 0.05 -16.83 2.74
N ARG A 151 -1.03 -16.18 2.27
CA ARG A 151 -1.18 -14.72 2.23
C ARG A 151 -1.47 -14.07 3.58
N SER A 152 -1.76 -14.87 4.59
CA SER A 152 -2.24 -14.41 5.89
C SER A 152 -1.18 -14.60 6.97
N TYR A 153 -1.03 -13.62 7.85
CA TYR A 153 -0.13 -13.69 9.00
C TYR A 153 -0.88 -13.47 10.34
N PRO A 154 -0.63 -14.31 11.36
CA PRO A 154 0.22 -15.51 11.33
C PRO A 154 -0.37 -16.62 10.44
N MET A 155 0.48 -17.33 9.71
CA MET A 155 0.07 -18.47 8.88
C MET A 155 -0.48 -19.61 9.77
N ALA A 156 -1.59 -20.23 9.35
CA ALA A 156 -2.10 -21.48 9.94
C ALA A 156 -2.55 -21.45 11.42
N SER A 157 -2.85 -20.28 11.99
CA SER A 157 -3.31 -20.21 13.38
C SER A 157 -4.83 -20.37 13.50
N ALA A 158 -5.30 -20.99 14.59
CA ALA A 158 -6.73 -20.98 14.97
C ALA A 158 -7.23 -19.56 15.32
N ALA A 159 -6.32 -18.62 15.56
CA ALA A 159 -6.64 -17.20 15.70
C ALA A 159 -6.86 -16.56 14.32
N ARG A 160 -7.80 -15.62 14.25
CA ARG A 160 -8.09 -14.88 13.02
C ARG A 160 -6.83 -14.15 12.54
N PRO A 161 -6.47 -14.22 11.25
CA PRO A 161 -5.28 -13.55 10.73
C PRO A 161 -5.38 -12.05 10.97
N GLN A 162 -4.26 -11.44 11.33
CA GLN A 162 -4.19 -10.01 11.66
C GLN A 162 -3.70 -9.19 10.46
N TYR A 163 -2.78 -9.76 9.69
CA TYR A 163 -2.20 -9.12 8.52
C TYR A 163 -2.42 -9.99 7.30
N VAL A 164 -2.61 -9.35 6.17
CA VAL A 164 -2.64 -9.98 4.86
C VAL A 164 -1.63 -9.24 4.00
N TRP A 165 -1.11 -9.93 2.98
CA TRP A 165 -0.21 -9.32 2.02
C TRP A 165 -0.64 -9.58 0.58
N GLU A 166 -0.36 -8.60 -0.28
CA GLU A 166 -0.40 -8.70 -1.74
C GLU A 166 1.00 -8.53 -2.31
N CYS A 167 1.16 -8.90 -3.58
CA CYS A 167 2.41 -8.68 -4.30
C CYS A 167 2.21 -8.13 -5.71
N MET A 168 3.28 -7.51 -6.21
CA MET A 168 3.45 -7.14 -7.62
C MET A 168 4.86 -7.54 -8.04
N PHE A 169 5.05 -7.73 -9.33
CA PHE A 169 6.33 -8.11 -9.90
C PHE A 169 6.78 -7.06 -10.90
N ARG A 170 8.08 -6.94 -11.09
CA ARG A 170 8.71 -6.13 -12.12
C ARG A 170 9.94 -6.86 -12.62
N ARG A 171 10.26 -6.73 -13.90
CA ARG A 171 11.59 -7.08 -14.40
C ARG A 171 12.38 -5.83 -14.71
N PHE A 172 13.55 -5.69 -14.08
CA PHE A 172 14.37 -4.51 -14.19
C PHE A 172 15.86 -4.87 -14.21
N GLN A 173 16.53 -4.48 -15.29
CA GLN A 173 17.90 -4.82 -15.62
C GLN A 173 18.16 -6.34 -15.55
N GLY A 174 17.21 -7.12 -16.10
CA GLY A 174 17.28 -8.57 -16.11
C GLY A 174 17.03 -9.27 -14.77
N ARG A 175 16.74 -8.53 -13.70
CA ARG A 175 16.37 -9.06 -12.38
C ARG A 175 14.88 -8.97 -12.18
N VAL A 176 14.31 -9.92 -11.45
CA VAL A 176 12.90 -9.87 -11.04
C VAL A 176 12.84 -9.22 -9.66
N LEU A 177 12.09 -8.12 -9.55
CA LEU A 177 11.76 -7.45 -8.31
C LEU A 177 10.33 -7.81 -7.91
N VAL A 178 10.12 -7.88 -6.60
CA VAL A 178 8.82 -8.10 -5.97
C VAL A 178 8.54 -6.96 -5.02
N ALA A 179 7.39 -6.32 -5.20
CA ALA A 179 6.82 -5.43 -4.20
C ALA A 179 5.85 -6.22 -3.32
N ILE A 180 5.98 -6.11 -2.01
CA ILE A 180 5.05 -6.69 -1.05
C ILE A 180 4.30 -5.56 -0.35
N PHE A 181 2.97 -5.65 -0.38
CA PHE A 181 2.08 -4.72 0.28
C PHE A 181 1.43 -5.41 1.48
N VAL A 182 1.77 -4.99 2.69
CA VAL A 182 1.23 -5.53 3.94
C VAL A 182 0.15 -4.60 4.46
N TYR A 183 -0.97 -5.19 4.87
CA TYR A 183 -2.10 -4.46 5.41
C TYR A 183 -2.83 -5.28 6.47
N ARG A 184 -3.54 -4.57 7.34
CA ARG A 184 -4.46 -5.15 8.30
C ARG A 184 -5.88 -5.05 7.75
N ALA A 185 -6.60 -6.16 7.73
CA ALA A 185 -8.01 -6.19 7.37
C ALA A 185 -8.89 -6.21 8.62
N THR A 186 -9.80 -5.25 8.74
CA THR A 186 -10.76 -5.18 9.85
C THR A 186 -12.19 -5.17 9.32
N ALA A 187 -13.07 -5.94 9.97
CA ALA A 187 -14.51 -5.91 9.70
C ALA A 187 -15.14 -4.65 10.30
N PRO A 188 -16.37 -4.29 9.89
CA PRO A 188 -17.12 -3.20 10.49
C PRO A 188 -17.32 -3.51 11.99
N GLY A 189 -16.90 -2.58 12.86
CA GLY A 189 -16.86 -2.81 14.31
C GLY A 189 -15.46 -3.11 14.87
N GLY A 190 -14.44 -3.25 14.01
CA GLY A 190 -13.04 -3.35 14.42
C GLY A 190 -12.59 -4.75 14.84
N GLU A 191 -13.43 -5.78 14.65
CA GLU A 191 -13.01 -7.16 14.80
C GLU A 191 -12.10 -7.60 13.65
N ASN A 192 -11.10 -8.43 13.96
CA ASN A 192 -10.35 -9.14 12.93
C ASN A 192 -11.30 -10.09 12.20
N ALA A 193 -11.20 -10.17 10.89
CA ALA A 193 -12.04 -11.05 10.07
C ALA A 193 -11.20 -11.70 8.98
N SER A 194 -11.62 -12.88 8.54
CA SER A 194 -11.01 -13.56 7.40
C SER A 194 -11.28 -12.73 6.15
N TYR A 195 -10.23 -12.11 5.63
CA TYR A 195 -10.29 -11.31 4.43
C TYR A 195 -9.91 -12.17 3.22
N ALA A 196 -10.69 -12.05 2.16
CA ALA A 196 -10.34 -12.55 0.84
C ALA A 196 -10.64 -11.45 -0.17
N VAL A 197 -9.72 -11.25 -1.10
CA VAL A 197 -9.87 -10.28 -2.18
C VAL A 197 -11.09 -10.66 -3.02
N GLN A 198 -11.99 -9.70 -3.20
CA GLN A 198 -13.20 -9.87 -3.99
C GLN A 198 -12.95 -9.41 -5.43
N PRO A 199 -13.69 -9.98 -6.41
CA PRO A 199 -13.68 -9.47 -7.78
C PRO A 199 -14.12 -8.01 -7.80
N ASP A 200 -13.51 -7.21 -8.67
CA ASP A 200 -14.01 -5.87 -8.97
C ASP A 200 -15.24 -6.02 -9.88
N PRO A 201 -16.45 -5.59 -9.47
CA PRO A 201 -17.65 -5.75 -10.30
C PRO A 201 -17.57 -4.96 -11.61
N SER A 202 -16.66 -3.98 -11.67
CA SER A 202 -16.51 -3.11 -12.84
C SER A 202 -15.46 -3.60 -13.84
N ASN A 203 -14.61 -4.59 -13.48
CA ASN A 203 -13.50 -4.96 -14.35
C ASN A 203 -12.86 -6.33 -14.05
N ASP A 204 -12.35 -7.00 -15.09
CA ASP A 204 -11.63 -8.29 -15.00
C ASP A 204 -10.14 -8.12 -14.61
N PHE A 205 -9.74 -6.96 -14.10
CA PHE A 205 -8.37 -6.69 -13.70
C PHE A 205 -8.13 -7.07 -12.23
N PRO A 206 -6.89 -7.44 -11.86
CA PRO A 206 -6.52 -7.69 -10.49
C PRO A 206 -6.92 -6.49 -9.64
N PRO A 207 -7.78 -6.67 -8.63
CA PRO A 207 -8.25 -5.55 -7.87
C PRO A 207 -7.10 -4.93 -7.07
N LEU A 208 -6.21 -5.73 -6.47
CA LEU A 208 -5.15 -5.21 -5.61
C LEU A 208 -3.76 -5.60 -6.11
N PRO A 209 -2.74 -4.74 -5.88
CA PRO A 209 -2.85 -3.32 -5.54
C PRO A 209 -3.58 -2.49 -6.61
N VAL A 210 -4.04 -1.30 -6.23
CA VAL A 210 -4.68 -0.35 -7.16
C VAL A 210 -3.59 0.42 -7.88
N ALA A 211 -3.68 0.52 -9.20
CA ALA A 211 -2.83 1.38 -10.02
C ALA A 211 -3.53 2.71 -10.28
N VAL A 212 -2.80 3.82 -10.17
CA VAL A 212 -3.24 5.14 -10.63
C VAL A 212 -2.18 5.69 -11.55
N GLU A 213 -2.63 6.10 -12.74
CA GLU A 213 -1.82 6.83 -13.71
C GLU A 213 -2.00 8.33 -13.45
N LEU A 214 -0.88 9.00 -13.20
CA LEU A 214 -0.79 10.42 -12.90
C LEU A 214 -0.69 11.28 -14.17
N GLY A 215 -0.36 10.72 -15.34
CA GLY A 215 -0.07 11.51 -16.55
C GLY A 215 -1.27 11.80 -17.47
N ASP A 216 -2.20 10.85 -17.63
CA ASP A 216 -3.26 10.94 -18.64
C ASP A 216 -4.61 11.43 -18.10
N ALA A 217 -4.74 11.50 -16.77
CA ALA A 217 -5.99 11.85 -16.10
C ALA A 217 -6.20 13.38 -15.98
N ALA A 218 -6.53 14.06 -17.08
CA ALA A 218 -7.17 15.39 -17.03
C ALA A 218 -6.33 16.57 -16.48
N GLY A 219 -5.05 16.66 -16.87
CA GLY A 219 -4.22 17.86 -16.65
C GLY A 219 -3.40 17.83 -15.36
N TRP A 220 -2.93 16.66 -14.97
CA TRP A 220 -1.96 16.49 -13.90
C TRP A 220 -0.58 16.54 -14.55
N ASP A 221 0.28 17.44 -14.09
CA ASP A 221 1.68 17.30 -14.41
C ASP A 221 2.20 16.10 -13.62
N ALA A 222 2.74 15.11 -14.32
CA ALA A 222 3.21 13.89 -13.70
C ALA A 222 4.24 14.24 -12.59
N TRP A 223 4.28 13.49 -11.50
CA TRP A 223 4.97 13.96 -10.30
C TRP A 223 6.47 14.16 -10.57
N GLY A 224 6.95 15.39 -10.37
CA GLY A 224 8.31 15.81 -10.75
C GLY A 224 8.45 16.37 -12.17
N ALA A 225 7.34 16.59 -12.90
CA ALA A 225 7.30 17.21 -14.22
C ALA A 225 7.23 18.74 -14.21
N ASP A 226 7.22 19.37 -13.03
CA ASP A 226 7.17 20.84 -12.93
C ASP A 226 8.48 21.43 -13.48
N ASP A 227 8.39 21.98 -14.70
CA ASP A 227 9.48 22.56 -15.52
C ASP A 227 10.11 23.83 -14.89
N VAL A 228 9.72 24.21 -13.68
CA VAL A 228 10.28 25.36 -12.98
C VAL A 228 11.66 24.98 -12.44
N GLU A 229 12.68 25.23 -13.28
CA GLU A 229 14.11 25.14 -12.98
C GLU A 229 14.45 25.46 -11.51
N GLY A 230 14.54 24.42 -10.67
CA GLY A 230 15.32 24.44 -9.44
C GLY A 230 14.60 24.27 -8.10
N THR A 231 13.28 24.03 -8.01
CA THR A 231 12.61 23.85 -6.70
C THR A 231 11.51 22.79 -6.63
N ALA A 232 11.40 21.87 -7.60
CA ALA A 232 10.44 20.77 -7.49
C ALA A 232 10.70 20.00 -6.19
N ASP A 233 9.79 20.17 -5.24
CA ASP A 233 9.85 19.50 -3.96
C ASP A 233 9.28 18.11 -4.19
N ASP A 234 10.15 17.10 -4.34
CA ASP A 234 9.74 15.71 -4.50
C ASP A 234 8.85 15.22 -3.33
N ALA A 235 8.75 15.94 -2.22
CA ALA A 235 7.82 15.60 -1.15
C ALA A 235 6.38 16.04 -1.41
N LEU A 236 6.08 16.78 -2.49
CA LEU A 236 4.74 17.26 -2.81
C LEU A 236 4.25 16.63 -4.11
N VAL A 237 3.15 15.89 -4.02
CA VAL A 237 2.47 15.29 -5.18
C VAL A 237 1.15 16.00 -5.36
N GLU A 238 0.86 16.53 -6.55
CA GLU A 238 -0.44 17.14 -6.80
C GLU A 238 -1.57 16.11 -6.62
N GLY A 239 -2.59 16.49 -5.84
CA GLY A 239 -3.75 15.64 -5.53
C GLY A 239 -4.77 15.62 -6.67
N THR A 240 -6.04 15.35 -6.33
CA THR A 240 -7.11 15.26 -7.35
C THR A 240 -7.25 16.52 -8.19
N SER A 241 -7.57 16.32 -9.48
CA SER A 241 -7.84 17.39 -10.45
C SER A 241 -8.75 18.48 -9.88
N THR A 242 -8.53 19.71 -10.34
CA THR A 242 -9.22 20.96 -9.96
C THR A 242 -10.75 20.96 -9.91
N TRP A 243 -11.42 19.93 -10.43
CA TRP A 243 -12.87 19.92 -10.65
C TRP A 243 -13.63 18.87 -9.83
N GLY A 244 -12.93 17.95 -9.16
CA GLY A 244 -13.53 16.92 -8.31
C GLY A 244 -13.08 17.11 -6.85
N GLY A 245 -14.04 17.16 -5.93
CA GLY A 245 -13.73 17.11 -4.50
C GLY A 245 -13.08 15.76 -4.15
N TYR A 246 -12.15 15.79 -3.20
CA TYR A 246 -11.56 14.58 -2.64
C TYR A 246 -12.64 13.68 -2.01
N ASP A 247 -12.64 12.40 -2.39
CA ASP A 247 -13.57 11.40 -1.88
C ASP A 247 -12.80 10.14 -1.46
N VAL A 248 -12.77 9.86 -0.17
CA VAL A 248 -12.09 8.68 0.40
C VAL A 248 -12.73 7.37 -0.06
N GLU A 249 -14.01 7.37 -0.41
CA GLU A 249 -14.70 6.19 -0.92
C GLU A 249 -14.30 5.90 -2.38
N GLN A 250 -13.78 6.89 -3.10
CA GLN A 250 -13.28 6.69 -4.45
C GLN A 250 -11.93 6.01 -4.41
N ARG A 251 -11.94 4.77 -4.91
CA ARG A 251 -10.80 3.87 -4.94
C ARG A 251 -9.55 4.50 -5.51
N ASN A 252 -9.66 5.27 -6.60
CA ASN A 252 -8.56 5.93 -7.32
C ASN A 252 -8.04 7.18 -6.60
N LEU A 253 -8.72 7.66 -5.54
CA LEU A 253 -8.30 8.83 -4.75
C LEU A 253 -7.73 8.44 -3.38
N ALA A 254 -7.96 7.20 -2.94
CA ALA A 254 -7.53 6.72 -1.62
C ALA A 254 -5.99 6.65 -1.45
N TRP A 255 -5.19 6.91 -2.49
CA TRP A 255 -3.74 7.06 -2.35
C TRP A 255 -3.35 8.30 -1.55
N GLN A 256 -4.21 9.32 -1.51
CA GLN A 256 -3.92 10.62 -0.87
C GLN A 256 -4.10 10.58 0.65
N GLU A 257 -4.46 9.44 1.23
CA GLU A 257 -4.77 9.30 2.65
C GLU A 257 -3.54 9.32 3.55
N SER A 258 -3.67 9.92 4.74
CA SER A 258 -2.54 10.02 5.67
C SER A 258 -2.16 8.62 6.18
N GLY A 259 -0.85 8.35 6.17
CA GLY A 259 -0.31 7.04 6.52
C GLY A 259 -0.36 6.02 5.39
N GLN A 260 -0.89 6.38 4.20
CA GLN A 260 -0.87 5.52 3.03
C GLN A 260 0.56 5.22 2.56
N TRP A 261 0.76 4.01 2.05
CA TRP A 261 2.00 3.61 1.40
C TRP A 261 1.81 3.60 -0.11
N ILE A 262 2.78 4.17 -0.82
CA ILE A 262 2.76 4.30 -2.27
C ILE A 262 4.05 3.68 -2.83
N LEU A 263 3.90 2.84 -3.83
CA LEU A 263 5.00 2.40 -4.70
C LEU A 263 4.93 3.20 -5.99
N ASP A 264 6.03 3.77 -6.45
CA ASP A 264 6.10 4.41 -7.77
C ASP A 264 6.74 3.51 -8.83
N GLN A 265 6.71 3.94 -10.09
CA GLN A 265 7.27 3.17 -11.21
C GLN A 265 8.79 3.16 -11.24
N ASN A 266 9.44 3.88 -10.33
CA ASN A 266 10.88 3.94 -10.16
C ASN A 266 11.39 3.06 -9.01
N ASN A 267 10.51 2.23 -8.42
CA ASN A 267 10.76 1.35 -7.27
C ASN A 267 10.91 2.09 -5.93
N ASN A 268 10.59 3.38 -5.87
CA ASN A 268 10.61 4.09 -4.61
C ASN A 268 9.31 3.80 -3.85
N VAL A 269 9.48 3.67 -2.54
CA VAL A 269 8.38 3.50 -1.61
C VAL A 269 8.24 4.79 -0.81
N HIS A 270 7.05 5.36 -0.88
CA HIS A 270 6.69 6.61 -0.24
C HIS A 270 5.64 6.38 0.83
N ARG A 271 5.60 7.28 1.81
CA ARG A 271 4.54 7.31 2.82
C ARG A 271 3.89 8.68 2.82
N VAL A 272 2.58 8.72 2.77
CA VAL A 272 1.82 9.97 2.83
C VAL A 272 1.80 10.49 4.25
N LEU A 273 2.25 11.72 4.45
CA LEU A 273 2.25 12.43 5.72
C LEU A 273 0.90 13.13 5.95
N SER A 274 0.49 13.95 4.99
CA SER A 274 -0.75 14.74 5.06
C SER A 274 -1.63 14.51 3.85
N THR A 275 -2.94 14.46 4.10
CA THR A 275 -3.95 14.37 3.04
C THR A 275 -4.11 15.70 2.33
N TYR A 276 -4.61 15.62 1.10
CA TYR A 276 -5.25 16.74 0.42
C TYR A 276 -6.39 17.30 1.30
N ARG A 277 -6.48 18.64 1.42
CA ARG A 277 -7.57 19.32 2.14
C ARG A 277 -8.09 20.51 1.33
N ASP A 278 -9.05 20.21 0.46
CA ASP A 278 -9.89 21.16 -0.26
C ASP A 278 -9.17 22.08 -1.28
N VAL A 279 -9.95 22.71 -2.17
CA VAL A 279 -9.48 23.49 -3.32
C VAL A 279 -8.73 24.78 -2.95
N ASP A 280 -8.88 25.25 -1.70
CA ASP A 280 -8.39 26.54 -1.21
C ASP A 280 -7.07 26.45 -0.41
N ASP A 281 -6.74 25.28 0.16
CA ASP A 281 -5.53 25.05 0.97
C ASP A 281 -4.64 24.00 0.29
N ASN A 282 -3.57 24.46 -0.37
CA ASN A 282 -2.45 23.68 -0.90
C ASN A 282 -2.80 22.29 -1.46
N ARG A 283 -2.99 22.21 -2.78
CA ARG A 283 -3.47 21.02 -3.52
C ARG A 283 -2.53 19.81 -3.54
N ALA A 284 -1.49 19.81 -2.72
CA ALA A 284 -0.47 18.79 -2.73
C ALA A 284 -0.62 17.81 -1.55
N VAL A 285 -0.47 16.53 -1.86
CA VAL A 285 -0.22 15.46 -0.91
C VAL A 285 1.23 15.53 -0.47
N GLU A 286 1.46 15.66 0.83
CA GLU A 286 2.80 15.72 1.39
C GLU A 286 3.30 14.31 1.72
N LEU A 287 4.51 13.98 1.28
CA LEU A 287 5.19 12.72 1.53
C LEU A 287 6.22 12.85 2.64
N VAL A 288 6.41 11.76 3.39
CA VAL A 288 7.42 11.68 4.45
C VAL A 288 8.82 11.79 3.84
N ARG A 289 9.62 12.69 4.40
CA ARG A 289 11.04 12.86 4.05
C ARG A 289 11.97 11.98 4.91
N PRO A 290 13.15 11.58 4.41
CA PRO A 290 13.59 11.77 3.03
C PRO A 290 12.78 10.88 2.09
N VAL A 291 12.28 11.47 1.00
CA VAL A 291 11.86 10.69 -0.16
C VAL A 291 13.13 9.98 -0.62
N PRO A 292 13.16 8.64 -0.70
CA PRO A 292 14.35 7.92 -1.13
C PRO A 292 14.79 8.44 -2.51
N VAL A 293 15.83 9.29 -2.53
CA VAL A 293 16.42 9.77 -3.78
C VAL A 293 17.26 8.61 -4.32
N MET A 294 16.70 7.83 -5.23
CA MET A 294 17.50 6.84 -5.92
C MET A 294 18.52 7.53 -6.82
N ALA A 295 19.73 6.98 -6.85
CA ALA A 295 20.67 7.30 -7.93
C ALA A 295 19.92 7.07 -9.24
N PRO A 296 19.99 8.00 -10.21
CA PRO A 296 19.26 7.89 -11.46
C PRO A 296 19.51 6.51 -12.04
N LEU A 297 18.44 5.73 -12.15
CA LEU A 297 18.49 4.42 -12.76
C LEU A 297 19.11 4.63 -14.15
N ALA A 298 20.18 3.88 -14.46
CA ALA A 298 20.83 3.97 -15.77
C ALA A 298 19.73 3.94 -16.84
N ALA A 299 19.64 5.07 -17.57
CA ALA A 299 18.40 5.58 -18.14
C ALA A 299 17.47 4.49 -18.69
N PHE A 300 16.22 4.54 -18.24
CA PHE A 300 15.11 3.94 -18.98
C PHE A 300 15.16 4.52 -20.39
N SER A 301 15.23 3.65 -21.39
CA SER A 301 15.12 3.91 -22.82
C SER A 301 16.42 4.12 -23.61
N SER A 302 16.38 3.49 -24.77
CA SER A 302 16.96 3.93 -26.03
C SER A 302 16.26 5.16 -26.62
N ALA A 303 15.55 5.98 -25.83
CA ALA A 303 15.04 7.25 -26.34
C ALA A 303 16.26 8.07 -26.77
N ALA A 304 16.10 8.75 -27.91
CA ALA A 304 17.17 9.54 -28.46
C ALA A 304 17.66 10.52 -27.36
N PRO A 305 18.98 10.68 -27.17
CA PRO A 305 19.51 11.64 -26.21
C PRO A 305 18.88 13.02 -26.49
N GLY A 306 17.99 13.46 -25.59
CA GLY A 306 17.16 14.65 -25.77
C GLY A 306 15.74 14.56 -25.20
N ASP A 307 15.23 13.36 -24.91
CA ASP A 307 13.81 13.17 -24.56
C ASP A 307 13.43 13.44 -23.09
N GLY A 308 14.32 14.01 -22.26
CA GLY A 308 14.01 14.71 -20.99
C GLY A 308 13.22 14.03 -19.85
N ILE A 309 12.54 12.91 -20.08
CA ILE A 309 11.41 12.41 -19.27
C ILE A 309 11.85 11.27 -18.32
N HIS A 310 12.96 11.43 -17.59
CA HIS A 310 13.52 10.32 -16.79
C HIS A 310 13.33 10.40 -15.28
N ASN A 311 12.80 11.51 -14.75
CA ASN A 311 12.55 11.68 -13.31
C ASN A 311 11.06 11.81 -12.96
N ILE A 312 10.19 11.72 -13.95
CA ILE A 312 8.77 11.94 -13.78
C ILE A 312 8.12 10.66 -13.25
N VAL A 313 7.39 10.74 -12.16
CA VAL A 313 6.52 9.68 -11.63
C VAL A 313 5.16 9.74 -12.32
N SER A 314 4.96 8.86 -13.31
CA SER A 314 3.71 8.76 -14.06
C SER A 314 2.72 7.81 -13.42
N ASP A 315 3.15 6.91 -12.53
CA ASP A 315 2.29 5.87 -12.02
C ASP A 315 2.64 5.44 -10.62
N ILE A 316 1.58 5.17 -9.88
CA ILE A 316 1.67 4.77 -8.48
C ILE A 316 0.77 3.58 -8.18
N TRP A 317 1.18 2.77 -7.22
CA TRP A 317 0.43 1.65 -6.71
C TRP A 317 0.30 1.70 -5.19
N TYR A 318 -0.88 1.35 -4.70
CA TYR A 318 -1.22 1.40 -3.28
C TYR A 318 -2.37 0.45 -2.96
N LEU A 319 -2.67 0.32 -1.67
CA LEU A 319 -3.85 -0.41 -1.19
C LEU A 319 -4.95 0.57 -0.77
N PRO A 320 -6.17 0.48 -1.32
CA PRO A 320 -7.25 1.38 -0.95
C PRO A 320 -7.66 1.13 0.51
N LEU A 321 -8.07 2.17 1.22
CA LEU A 321 -8.44 2.06 2.64
C LEU A 321 -9.74 1.30 2.88
N VAL A 322 -10.63 1.30 1.89
CA VAL A 322 -11.92 0.63 1.95
C VAL A 322 -12.05 -0.22 0.70
N THR A 323 -12.37 -1.49 0.89
CA THR A 323 -12.87 -2.34 -0.19
C THR A 323 -14.34 -2.55 0.09
N ARG A 324 -15.19 -1.84 -0.66
CA ARG A 324 -16.64 -1.98 -0.56
C ARG A 324 -17.09 -3.10 -1.48
N ASP A 325 -17.58 -4.18 -0.89
CA ASP A 325 -18.43 -5.15 -1.57
C ASP A 325 -19.89 -4.92 -1.13
N SER A 326 -20.81 -5.30 -2.01
CA SER A 326 -22.24 -5.42 -1.78
C SER A 326 -22.63 -6.26 -0.55
N ALA A 327 -21.78 -7.21 -0.12
CA ALA A 327 -22.08 -8.11 1.00
C ALA A 327 -21.26 -7.85 2.27
N ASN A 328 -20.02 -7.36 2.18
CA ASN A 328 -19.17 -7.09 3.34
C ASN A 328 -18.25 -5.90 3.10
N GLU A 329 -18.28 -4.92 4.01
CA GLU A 329 -17.36 -3.79 3.99
C GLU A 329 -16.12 -4.12 4.82
N PHE A 330 -14.94 -4.18 4.18
CA PHE A 330 -13.68 -4.32 4.92
C PHE A 330 -12.91 -3.01 4.88
N ARG A 331 -12.38 -2.62 6.05
CA ARG A 331 -11.40 -1.54 6.14
C ARG A 331 -10.01 -2.15 6.10
N LEU A 332 -9.25 -1.77 5.08
CA LEU A 332 -7.84 -2.13 4.93
C LEU A 332 -7.01 -1.00 5.51
N THR A 333 -6.17 -1.29 6.49
CA THR A 333 -5.18 -0.34 6.98
C THR A 333 -3.84 -0.70 6.37
N PRO A 334 -3.26 0.16 5.49
CA PRO A 334 -1.93 -0.07 4.94
C PRO A 334 -0.92 -0.04 6.10
N VAL A 335 -0.06 -1.05 6.18
CA VAL A 335 0.88 -1.22 7.29
C VAL A 335 2.29 -0.97 6.81
N TYR A 336 2.70 -1.61 5.72
CA TYR A 336 4.08 -1.56 5.24
C TYR A 336 4.15 -1.94 3.76
N VAL A 337 5.08 -1.34 3.03
CA VAL A 337 5.40 -1.72 1.64
C VAL A 337 6.91 -1.87 1.52
N THR A 338 7.36 -2.88 0.78
CA THR A 338 8.79 -3.06 0.48
C THR A 338 8.99 -3.63 -0.91
N VAL A 339 10.13 -3.31 -1.52
CA VAL A 339 10.59 -3.87 -2.78
C VAL A 339 11.85 -4.68 -2.51
N LYS A 340 11.88 -5.93 -3.00
CA LYS A 340 13.02 -6.84 -2.88
C LYS A 340 13.27 -7.53 -4.20
N GLU A 341 14.50 -7.95 -4.44
CA GLU A 341 14.80 -8.89 -5.51
C GLU A 341 14.20 -10.26 -5.15
N LEU A 342 13.61 -10.94 -6.14
CA LEU A 342 13.09 -12.30 -5.96
C LEU A 342 14.24 -13.27 -5.70
#